data_AF-A0A938S5H8-F1
#
_entry.id   AF-A0A938S5H8-F1
#
_cell.length_a   1.000
_cell.length_b   1.000
_cell.length_c   1.000
_cell.angle_alpha   90.00
_cell.angle_beta   90.00
_cell.angle_gamma   90.00
#
_symmetry.space_group_name_H-M   'P 1'
#
loop_
_entity.id
_entity.type
_entity.pdbx_description
1 polymer ?
#
loop_
_entity_poly.entity_id
_entity_poly.type
_entity_poly.pdbx_seq_one_letter_code
_entity_poly.pdbx_strand_id
1 'polypeptide(L)'
;MFDKTSGASFKELEAVVLPQGRIALEWSPVEEPPGRDQRLLQEELWKRMGEDYASFLLFLGFSDRSVPLSVSLDYWRQVAGRFAEELVRTPDLEVLRHKAAVPLTEAQAAEMLDVAPFMPGLEYLNRDVLGDLWSLLNATYQRQVKAYKGSVADFVRTLSPKVHLVGRVFFHLVESKREEYPFA
;
A
#
# COMPACT_ATOMS: atom_id res chain seq x y z
N MET A 1 5.61 25.51 -41.35
CA MET A 1 4.91 25.86 -40.10
C MET A 1 5.28 24.77 -39.12
N PHE A 2 6.17 25.06 -38.17
CA PHE A 2 6.68 24.06 -37.23
C PHE A 2 5.61 23.78 -36.18
N ASP A 3 5.12 22.54 -36.14
CA ASP A 3 4.25 22.06 -35.07
C ASP A 3 5.11 21.85 -33.81
N LYS A 4 5.07 22.86 -32.94
CA LYS A 4 5.61 22.79 -31.57
C LYS A 4 4.46 22.43 -30.65
N THR A 5 4.21 21.14 -30.50
CA THR A 5 3.47 20.58 -29.37
C THR A 5 4.27 19.46 -28.73
N SER A 6 5.51 19.76 -28.34
CA SER A 6 6.19 19.01 -27.28
C SER A 6 5.57 19.45 -25.94
N GLY A 7 4.29 19.12 -25.75
CA GLY A 7 3.56 19.38 -24.52
C GLY A 7 3.99 18.34 -23.50
N ALA A 8 4.46 18.79 -22.33
CA ALA A 8 4.75 17.87 -21.24
C ALA A 8 3.46 17.12 -20.88
N SER A 9 3.36 15.87 -21.29
CA SER A 9 2.31 14.98 -20.81
C SER A 9 2.55 14.76 -19.32
N PHE A 10 1.52 15.05 -18.53
CA PHE A 10 1.52 14.69 -17.12
C PHE A 10 1.54 13.17 -16.99
N LYS A 11 1.87 12.66 -15.81
CA LYS A 11 1.91 11.21 -15.60
C LYS A 11 1.14 10.83 -14.36
N GLU A 12 0.48 9.69 -14.44
CA GLU A 12 -0.09 9.01 -13.31
C GLU A 12 0.51 7.60 -13.17
N LEU A 13 0.39 7.04 -11.99
CA LEU A 13 0.92 5.74 -11.64
C LEU A 13 -0.16 4.69 -11.84
N GLU A 14 0.13 3.72 -12.69
CA GLU A 14 -0.71 2.57 -12.97
C GLU A 14 -0.13 1.32 -12.33
N ALA A 15 -1.02 0.37 -12.00
CA ALA A 15 -0.63 -0.97 -11.59
C ALA A 15 -0.75 -1.95 -12.76
N VAL A 16 0.26 -2.80 -12.89
CA VAL A 16 0.33 -3.87 -13.90
C VAL A 16 0.48 -5.20 -13.18
N VAL A 17 -0.30 -6.20 -13.57
CA VAL A 17 -0.14 -7.56 -13.05
C VAL A 17 0.88 -8.28 -13.93
N LEU A 18 1.95 -8.78 -13.33
CA LEU A 18 3.00 -9.50 -14.06
C LEU A 18 2.69 -11.00 -14.12
N PRO A 19 3.27 -11.75 -15.09
CA PRO A 19 3.05 -13.19 -15.25
C PRO A 19 3.32 -14.02 -13.98
N GLN A 20 4.24 -13.56 -13.13
CA GLN A 20 4.55 -14.17 -11.85
C GLN A 20 3.55 -13.86 -10.72
N GLY A 21 2.43 -13.19 -11.02
CA GLY A 21 1.41 -12.83 -10.02
C GLY A 21 1.78 -11.64 -9.13
N ARG A 22 2.83 -10.88 -9.48
CA ARG A 22 3.24 -9.67 -8.73
C ARG A 22 2.70 -8.42 -9.41
N ILE A 23 2.46 -7.41 -8.60
CA ILE A 23 2.04 -6.08 -9.07
C ILE A 23 3.28 -5.24 -9.34
N ALA A 24 3.39 -4.68 -10.53
CA ALA A 24 4.31 -3.61 -10.85
C ALA A 24 3.61 -2.26 -10.90
N LEU A 25 4.35 -1.19 -10.65
CA LEU A 25 3.88 0.17 -10.88
C LEU A 25 4.61 0.75 -12.08
N GLU A 26 3.89 1.48 -12.92
CA GLU A 26 4.44 2.15 -14.10
C GLU A 26 3.86 3.56 -14.22
N TRP A 27 4.66 4.49 -14.75
CA TRP A 27 4.20 5.85 -14.99
C TRP A 27 3.62 5.97 -16.40
N SER A 28 2.32 6.21 -16.49
CA SER A 28 1.58 6.33 -17.73
C SER A 28 1.22 7.80 -18.03
N PRO A 29 1.25 8.23 -19.29
CA PRO A 29 0.90 9.60 -19.68
C PRO A 29 -0.59 9.88 -19.48
N VAL A 30 -0.92 11.08 -18.98
CA VAL A 30 -2.29 11.58 -18.83
C VAL A 30 -2.43 13.00 -19.38
N GLU A 31 -3.65 13.35 -19.79
CA GLU A 31 -3.98 14.66 -20.36
C GLU A 31 -4.09 15.73 -19.28
N GLU A 32 -4.71 15.40 -18.15
CA GLU A 32 -4.94 16.32 -17.04
C GLU A 32 -3.89 16.13 -15.94
N PRO A 33 -3.39 17.23 -15.33
CA PRO A 33 -2.43 17.13 -14.25
C PRO A 33 -3.05 16.52 -13.00
N PRO A 34 -2.44 15.48 -12.41
CA PRO A 34 -2.90 14.95 -11.14
C PRO A 34 -2.84 16.02 -10.04
N GLY A 35 -3.85 16.00 -9.16
CA GLY A 35 -3.93 16.89 -8.01
C GLY A 35 -2.71 16.76 -7.09
N ARG A 36 -2.48 17.76 -6.21
CA ARG A 36 -1.33 17.75 -5.29
C ARG A 36 -1.26 16.45 -4.48
N ASP A 37 -2.34 16.09 -3.79
CA ASP A 37 -2.36 14.93 -2.89
C ASP A 37 -2.23 13.61 -3.66
N GLN A 38 -2.80 13.54 -4.86
CA GLN A 38 -2.62 12.41 -5.77
C GLN A 38 -1.15 12.25 -6.20
N ARG A 39 -0.45 13.34 -6.57
CA ARG A 39 0.98 13.28 -6.86
C ARG A 39 1.81 12.81 -5.67
N LEU A 40 1.54 13.37 -4.49
CA LEU A 40 2.25 13.00 -3.26
C LEU A 40 2.07 11.52 -2.89
N LEU A 41 0.85 11.01 -3.01
CA LEU A 41 0.57 9.59 -2.75
C LEU A 41 1.27 8.69 -3.78
N GLN A 42 1.22 9.02 -5.06
CA GLN A 42 1.88 8.25 -6.11
C GLN A 42 3.41 8.23 -5.97
N GLU A 43 4.03 9.36 -5.63
CA GLU A 43 5.47 9.45 -5.34
C GLU A 43 5.87 8.55 -4.16
N GLU A 44 5.06 8.54 -3.09
CA GLU A 44 5.31 7.68 -1.93
C GLU A 44 5.12 6.19 -2.25
N LEU A 45 4.10 5.84 -3.04
CA LEU A 45 3.88 4.48 -3.52
C LEU A 45 5.04 3.99 -4.40
N TRP A 46 5.48 4.83 -5.34
CA TRP A 46 6.63 4.54 -6.20
C TRP A 46 7.90 4.30 -5.40
N LYS A 47 8.20 5.19 -4.44
CA LYS A 47 9.36 5.07 -3.56
C LYS A 47 9.33 3.75 -2.78
N ARG A 48 8.22 3.46 -2.09
CA ARG A 48 8.07 2.25 -1.27
C ARG A 48 8.20 0.98 -2.10
N MET A 49 7.64 0.97 -3.32
CA MET A 49 7.74 -0.18 -4.20
C MET A 49 9.20 -0.47 -4.58
N GLY A 50 10.00 0.57 -4.82
CA GLY A 50 11.43 0.44 -5.11
C GLY A 50 12.29 -0.01 -3.91
N GLU A 51 11.85 0.25 -2.68
CA GLU A 51 12.57 -0.10 -1.45
C GLU A 51 12.16 -1.48 -0.91
N ASP A 52 10.85 -1.73 -0.74
CA ASP A 52 10.30 -3.00 -0.27
C ASP A 52 8.85 -3.17 -0.80
N TYR A 53 8.71 -4.06 -1.78
CA TYR A 53 7.43 -4.42 -2.38
C TYR A 53 6.35 -4.78 -1.34
N ALA A 54 6.72 -5.53 -0.30
CA ALA A 54 5.76 -6.00 0.68
C ALA A 54 5.24 -4.83 1.54
N SER A 55 6.15 -3.90 1.89
CA SER A 55 5.79 -2.65 2.58
C SER A 55 4.94 -1.73 1.71
N PHE A 56 5.18 -1.66 0.40
CA PHE A 56 4.30 -0.95 -0.54
C PHE A 56 2.87 -1.48 -0.48
N LEU A 57 2.67 -2.79 -0.58
CA LEU A 57 1.33 -3.40 -0.55
C LEU A 57 0.59 -3.10 0.76
N LEU A 58 1.28 -3.23 1.89
CA LEU A 58 0.67 -2.95 3.18
C LEU A 58 0.28 -1.48 3.29
N PHE A 59 1.16 -0.56 2.89
CA PHE A 59 0.86 0.88 2.88
C PHE A 59 -0.31 1.21 1.95
N LEU A 60 -0.38 0.60 0.76
CA LEU A 60 -1.48 0.79 -0.18
C LEU A 60 -2.83 0.47 0.45
N GLY A 61 -2.92 -0.59 1.26
CA GLY A 61 -4.16 -0.96 1.97
C GLY A 61 -4.63 0.06 3.00
N PHE A 62 -3.72 0.86 3.58
CA PHE A 62 -4.06 1.92 4.52
C PHE A 62 -4.12 3.32 3.86
N SER A 63 -3.99 3.38 2.54
CA SER A 63 -3.96 4.64 1.81
C SER A 63 -5.32 5.36 1.79
N ASP A 64 -5.30 6.70 1.76
CA ASP A 64 -6.52 7.52 1.81
C ASP A 64 -7.35 7.33 0.54
N ARG A 65 -8.55 6.76 0.69
CA ARG A 65 -9.47 6.47 -0.43
C ARG A 65 -10.06 7.73 -1.08
N SER A 66 -10.01 8.88 -0.41
CA SER A 66 -10.47 10.15 -0.99
C SER A 66 -9.49 10.73 -2.01
N VAL A 67 -8.22 10.29 -2.00
CA VAL A 67 -7.24 10.68 -2.99
C VAL A 67 -7.43 9.81 -4.24
N PRO A 68 -7.67 10.38 -5.43
CA PRO A 68 -7.84 9.58 -6.65
C PRO A 68 -6.53 8.87 -7.03
N LEU A 69 -6.66 7.69 -7.64
CA LEU A 69 -5.59 6.90 -8.26
C LEU A 69 -6.10 6.41 -9.62
N SER A 70 -5.19 5.93 -10.48
CA SER A 70 -5.59 5.25 -11.72
C SER A 70 -6.47 4.04 -11.41
N VAL A 71 -7.29 3.63 -12.38
CA VAL A 71 -8.27 2.55 -12.21
C VAL A 71 -7.60 1.24 -11.75
N SER A 72 -6.47 0.89 -12.35
CA SER A 72 -5.74 -0.35 -11.99
C SER A 72 -5.13 -0.27 -10.59
N LEU A 73 -4.54 0.87 -10.22
CA LEU A 73 -3.95 1.03 -8.89
C LEU A 73 -5.00 1.15 -7.80
N ASP A 74 -6.15 1.76 -8.08
CA ASP A 74 -7.29 1.82 -7.17
C ASP A 74 -7.89 0.44 -6.91
N TYR A 75 -8.00 -0.42 -7.93
CA TYR A 75 -8.40 -1.81 -7.73
C TYR A 75 -7.52 -2.52 -6.68
N TRP A 76 -6.19 -2.40 -6.80
CA TRP A 76 -5.28 -2.98 -5.82
C TRP A 76 -5.34 -2.31 -4.45
N ARG A 77 -5.63 -1.00 -4.39
CA ARG A 77 -5.95 -0.31 -3.14
C ARG A 77 -7.20 -0.88 -2.49
N GLN A 78 -8.23 -1.22 -3.25
CA GLN A 78 -9.44 -1.84 -2.71
C GLN A 78 -9.15 -3.26 -2.19
N VAL A 79 -8.39 -4.08 -2.93
CA VAL A 79 -7.97 -5.43 -2.49
C VAL A 79 -7.18 -5.36 -1.18
N ALA A 80 -6.10 -4.58 -1.13
CA ALA A 80 -5.29 -4.41 0.08
C ALA A 80 -6.06 -3.70 1.20
N GLY A 81 -7.00 -2.82 0.84
CA GLY A 81 -7.86 -2.09 1.77
C GLY A 81 -8.89 -2.97 2.47
N ARG A 82 -9.41 -4.02 1.79
CA ARG A 82 -10.27 -5.02 2.44
C ARG A 82 -9.51 -5.78 3.54
N PHE A 83 -8.26 -6.18 3.27
CA PHE A 83 -7.38 -6.74 4.29
C PHE A 83 -7.18 -5.78 5.47
N ALA A 84 -6.86 -4.51 5.17
CA ALA A 84 -6.64 -3.51 6.22
C ALA A 84 -7.88 -3.28 7.09
N GLU A 85 -9.07 -3.23 6.50
CA GLU A 85 -10.34 -3.10 7.22
C GLU A 85 -10.61 -4.29 8.15
N GLU A 86 -10.41 -5.51 7.68
CA GLU A 86 -10.61 -6.71 8.50
C GLU A 86 -9.58 -6.84 9.61
N LEU A 87 -8.34 -6.46 9.32
CA LEU A 87 -7.28 -6.40 10.32
C LEU A 87 -7.66 -5.46 11.46
N VAL A 88 -8.07 -4.21 11.17
CA VAL A 88 -8.44 -3.25 12.23
C VAL A 88 -9.73 -3.61 12.97
N ARG A 89 -10.60 -4.43 12.36
CA ARG A 89 -11.81 -4.98 12.99
C ARG A 89 -11.54 -6.25 13.80
N THR A 90 -10.32 -6.79 13.78
CA THR A 90 -9.96 -7.99 14.54
C THR A 90 -10.10 -7.71 16.05
N PRO A 91 -10.90 -8.50 16.79
CA PRO A 91 -11.04 -8.34 18.23
C PRO A 91 -9.69 -8.47 18.94
N ASP A 92 -9.48 -7.64 19.97
CA ASP A 92 -8.24 -7.62 20.76
C ASP A 92 -6.96 -7.45 19.93
N LEU A 93 -7.03 -6.78 18.77
CA LEU A 93 -5.87 -6.59 17.89
C LEU A 93 -4.66 -6.00 18.63
N GLU A 94 -4.88 -5.08 19.57
CA GLU A 94 -3.81 -4.48 20.37
C GLU A 94 -3.08 -5.51 21.25
N VAL A 95 -3.77 -6.56 21.68
CA VAL A 95 -3.22 -7.67 22.47
C VAL A 95 -2.60 -8.73 21.55
N LEU A 96 -3.30 -9.09 20.47
CA LEU A 96 -2.83 -10.09 19.49
C LEU A 96 -1.57 -9.61 18.77
N ARG A 97 -1.52 -8.33 18.37
CA ARG A 97 -0.44 -7.70 17.60
C ARG A 97 -0.02 -8.58 16.41
N HIS A 98 1.24 -9.00 16.39
CA HIS A 98 1.84 -9.85 15.37
C HIS A 98 1.30 -11.30 15.34
N LYS A 99 0.43 -11.68 16.26
CA LYS A 99 -0.28 -12.97 16.21
C LYS A 99 -1.60 -12.89 15.47
N ALA A 100 -2.11 -11.68 15.18
CA ALA A 100 -3.31 -11.53 14.37
C ALA A 100 -3.04 -12.00 12.94
N ALA A 101 -4.04 -12.66 12.37
CA ALA A 101 -4.05 -13.11 10.99
C ALA A 101 -5.46 -12.94 10.43
N VAL A 102 -5.57 -12.40 9.22
CA VAL A 102 -6.82 -12.21 8.50
C VAL A 102 -6.90 -13.24 7.40
N PRO A 103 -7.88 -14.16 7.41
CA PRO A 103 -8.06 -15.12 6.34
C PRO A 103 -8.67 -14.45 5.09
N LEU A 104 -8.28 -14.91 3.90
CA LEU A 104 -9.01 -14.61 2.65
C LEU A 104 -10.01 -15.74 2.40
N THR A 105 -11.30 -15.42 2.42
CA THR A 105 -12.37 -16.37 2.11
C THR A 105 -12.56 -16.56 0.62
N GLU A 106 -13.13 -17.70 0.22
CA GLU A 106 -13.51 -17.98 -1.16
C GLU A 106 -14.45 -16.92 -1.74
N ALA A 107 -15.43 -16.48 -0.95
CA ALA A 107 -16.41 -15.48 -1.38
C ALA A 107 -15.76 -14.11 -1.64
N GLN A 108 -14.88 -13.64 -0.74
CA GLN A 108 -14.15 -12.39 -0.92
C GLN A 108 -13.27 -12.44 -2.18
N ALA A 109 -12.55 -13.54 -2.39
CA ALA A 109 -11.67 -13.65 -3.53
C ALA A 109 -12.46 -13.72 -4.84
N ALA A 110 -13.56 -14.47 -4.89
CA ALA A 110 -14.44 -14.51 -6.06
C ALA A 110 -15.01 -13.12 -6.38
N GLU A 111 -15.46 -12.38 -5.37
CA GLU A 111 -15.96 -11.00 -5.54
C GLU A 111 -14.86 -10.07 -6.06
N MET A 112 -13.64 -10.13 -5.52
CA MET A 112 -12.51 -9.31 -5.99
C MET A 112 -12.13 -9.62 -7.45
N LEU A 113 -12.25 -10.88 -7.89
CA LEU A 113 -12.00 -11.26 -9.28
C LEU A 113 -13.11 -10.74 -10.21
N ASP A 114 -14.37 -10.81 -9.78
CA ASP A 114 -15.54 -10.40 -10.57
C ASP A 114 -15.56 -8.89 -10.84
N VAL A 115 -15.11 -8.08 -9.87
CA VAL A 115 -15.08 -6.61 -9.97
C VAL A 115 -13.77 -6.05 -10.55
N ALA A 116 -12.85 -6.91 -11.00
CA ALA A 116 -11.57 -6.47 -11.54
C ALA A 116 -11.76 -5.63 -12.81
N PRO A 117 -11.21 -4.41 -12.88
CA PRO A 117 -11.34 -3.59 -14.08
C PRO A 117 -10.45 -4.12 -15.21
N PHE A 118 -10.70 -3.66 -16.43
CA PHE A 118 -9.73 -3.81 -17.51
C PHE A 118 -8.43 -3.10 -17.11
N MET A 119 -7.35 -3.88 -16.98
CA MET A 119 -6.03 -3.38 -16.59
C MET A 119 -4.93 -4.22 -17.25
N PRO A 120 -3.71 -3.66 -17.42
CA PRO A 120 -2.58 -4.42 -17.94
C PRO A 120 -2.28 -5.66 -17.10
N GLY A 121 -2.24 -6.83 -17.76
CA GLY A 121 -1.96 -8.11 -17.12
C GLY A 121 -3.14 -8.76 -16.41
N LEU A 122 -4.38 -8.28 -16.63
CA LEU A 122 -5.59 -8.87 -16.05
C LEU A 122 -5.68 -10.40 -16.28
N GLU A 123 -5.15 -10.92 -17.39
CA GLU A 123 -5.10 -12.35 -17.68
C GLU A 123 -4.29 -13.18 -16.66
N TYR A 124 -3.41 -12.55 -15.89
CA TYR A 124 -2.64 -13.18 -14.82
C TYR A 124 -3.35 -13.10 -13.47
N LEU A 125 -4.37 -12.24 -13.34
CA LEU A 125 -5.14 -12.14 -12.11
C LEU A 125 -5.99 -13.41 -11.95
N ASN A 126 -5.75 -14.13 -10.87
CA ASN A 126 -6.50 -15.30 -10.49
C ASN A 126 -6.55 -15.43 -8.97
N ARG A 127 -7.18 -16.50 -8.49
CA ARG A 127 -7.30 -16.74 -7.06
C ARG A 127 -5.95 -16.88 -6.35
N ASP A 128 -5.02 -17.62 -6.94
CA ASP A 128 -3.73 -17.87 -6.30
C ASP A 128 -2.96 -16.56 -6.11
N VAL A 129 -3.02 -15.65 -7.09
CA VAL A 129 -2.46 -14.30 -6.98
C VAL A 129 -3.05 -13.52 -5.79
N LEU A 130 -4.37 -13.56 -5.61
CA LEU A 130 -5.01 -12.90 -4.47
C LEU A 130 -4.59 -13.56 -3.14
N GLY A 131 -4.50 -14.89 -3.09
CA GLY A 131 -4.09 -15.65 -1.91
C GLY A 131 -2.64 -15.37 -1.50
N ASP A 132 -1.73 -15.30 -2.47
CA ASP A 132 -0.32 -15.00 -2.26
C ASP A 132 -0.13 -13.56 -1.77
N LEU A 133 -0.84 -12.61 -2.38
CA LEU A 133 -0.84 -11.21 -1.95
C LEU A 133 -1.37 -11.09 -0.52
N TRP A 134 -2.47 -11.77 -0.18
CA TRP A 134 -3.07 -11.73 1.15
C TRP A 134 -2.17 -12.35 2.22
N SER A 135 -1.48 -13.44 1.88
CA SER A 135 -0.48 -14.07 2.74
C SER A 135 0.70 -13.14 2.97
N LEU A 136 1.15 -12.44 1.93
CA LEU A 136 2.22 -11.45 2.01
C LEU A 136 1.82 -10.24 2.88
N LEU A 137 0.57 -9.75 2.78
CA LEU A 137 0.04 -8.69 3.63
C LEU A 137 0.06 -9.10 5.11
N ASN A 138 -0.46 -10.29 5.44
CA ASN A 138 -0.39 -10.84 6.79
C ASN A 138 1.05 -10.90 7.31
N ALA A 139 1.95 -11.56 6.57
CA ALA A 139 3.34 -11.73 6.97
C ALA A 139 4.05 -10.38 7.17
N THR A 140 3.74 -9.39 6.32
CA THR A 140 4.31 -8.04 6.40
C THR A 140 3.81 -7.30 7.63
N TYR A 141 2.50 -7.29 7.87
CA TYR A 141 1.93 -6.71 9.08
C TYR A 141 2.57 -7.31 10.33
N GLN A 142 2.57 -8.65 10.42
CA GLN A 142 3.10 -9.37 11.58
C GLN A 142 4.57 -9.04 11.82
N ARG A 143 5.39 -9.00 10.77
CA ARG A 143 6.80 -8.61 10.84
C ARG A 143 6.97 -7.18 11.35
N GLN A 144 6.27 -6.21 10.75
CA GLN A 144 6.45 -4.79 11.05
C GLN A 144 5.91 -4.43 12.44
N VAL A 145 4.72 -4.91 12.82
CA VAL A 145 4.12 -4.59 14.13
C VAL A 145 4.86 -5.26 15.30
N LYS A 146 5.53 -6.39 15.04
CA LYS A 146 6.42 -7.04 16.02
C LYS A 146 7.66 -6.18 16.31
N ALA A 147 8.21 -5.53 15.29
CA ALA A 147 9.36 -4.64 15.44
C ALA A 147 8.96 -3.26 16.00
N TYR A 148 7.70 -2.85 15.83
CA TYR A 148 7.20 -1.57 16.31
C TYR A 148 7.00 -1.56 17.83
N LYS A 149 7.62 -0.60 18.52
CA LYS A 149 7.62 -0.49 19.99
C LYS A 149 6.33 0.10 20.57
N GLY A 150 5.55 0.85 19.78
CA GLY A 150 4.32 1.51 20.23
C GLY A 150 3.08 0.63 20.12
N SER A 151 1.91 1.26 20.27
CA SER A 151 0.62 0.58 20.11
C SER A 151 0.39 0.15 18.65
N VAL A 152 -0.50 -0.82 18.43
CA VAL A 152 -0.94 -1.18 17.08
C VAL A 152 -1.68 -0.01 16.44
N ALA A 153 -2.45 0.75 17.22
CA ALA A 153 -3.10 1.96 16.74
C ALA A 153 -2.10 3.00 16.19
N ASP A 154 -0.99 3.23 16.89
CA ASP A 154 0.06 4.15 16.43
C ASP A 154 0.78 3.60 15.21
N PHE A 155 1.04 2.29 15.16
CA PHE A 155 1.57 1.63 13.98
C PHE A 155 0.67 1.82 12.75
N VAL A 156 -0.64 1.60 12.88
CA VAL A 156 -1.60 1.81 11.79
C VAL A 156 -1.62 3.28 11.35
N ARG A 157 -1.47 4.24 12.27
CA ARG A 157 -1.33 5.66 11.91
C ARG A 157 -0.08 5.93 11.07
N THR A 158 1.02 5.19 11.25
CA THR A 158 2.20 5.32 10.39
C THR A 158 2.02 4.72 8.99
N LEU A 159 0.94 3.98 8.75
CA LEU A 159 0.58 3.49 7.41
C LEU A 159 -0.43 4.40 6.70
N SER A 160 -1.07 5.33 7.41
CA SER A 160 -2.10 6.21 6.84
C SER A 160 -1.50 7.48 6.21
N PRO A 161 -1.65 7.70 4.89
CA PRO A 161 -1.13 8.88 4.21
C PRO A 161 -1.77 10.17 4.72
N LYS A 162 -3.02 10.16 5.19
CA LYS A 162 -3.66 11.39 5.71
C LYS A 162 -2.85 12.01 6.87
N VAL A 163 -2.14 11.19 7.65
CA VAL A 163 -1.24 11.64 8.72
C VAL A 163 0.09 12.17 8.15
N HIS A 164 0.64 11.51 7.13
CA HIS A 164 1.94 11.86 6.52
C HIS A 164 1.87 13.02 5.50
N LEU A 165 0.74 13.19 4.81
CA LEU A 165 0.51 14.22 3.80
C LEU A 165 0.22 15.59 4.44
N VAL A 166 -0.45 15.59 5.60
CA VAL A 166 -0.66 16.81 6.41
C VAL A 166 0.61 17.19 7.17
N GLY A 167 1.49 16.23 7.47
CA GLY A 167 2.72 16.43 8.23
C GLY A 167 3.95 15.84 7.56
N ARG A 168 4.49 16.49 6.51
CA ARG A 168 5.88 16.29 6.02
C ARG A 168 6.95 16.71 7.07
N VAL A 169 6.73 16.39 8.35
CA VAL A 169 7.76 16.24 9.37
C VAL A 169 8.10 14.76 9.40
N PHE A 170 9.19 14.40 8.75
CA PHE A 170 9.76 13.07 8.88
C PHE A 170 10.16 12.86 10.35
N PHE A 171 9.41 12.06 11.10
CA PHE A 171 9.98 11.42 12.29
C PHE A 171 10.95 10.34 11.78
N HIS A 172 12.20 10.74 11.56
CA HIS A 172 13.28 9.78 11.65
C HIS A 172 13.30 9.33 13.11
N LEU A 173 12.77 8.13 13.37
CA LEU A 173 12.97 7.46 14.64
C LEU A 173 14.46 7.09 14.70
N VAL A 174 15.28 8.03 15.19
CA VAL A 174 16.70 7.80 15.43
C VAL A 174 16.79 6.85 16.62
N GLU A 175 17.05 5.57 16.37
CA GLU A 175 17.53 4.69 17.42
C GLU A 175 19.01 5.00 17.69
N SER A 176 19.29 5.55 18.87
CA SER A 176 20.63 5.49 19.47
C SER A 176 20.52 5.03 20.92
N LYS A 177 20.67 3.71 21.08
CA LYS A 177 21.30 2.93 22.15
C LYS A 177 21.30 3.49 23.58
N ARG A 178 20.57 2.79 24.46
CA ARG A 178 20.96 2.66 25.87
C ARG A 178 22.34 1.98 25.92
N GLU A 179 23.35 2.69 26.39
CA GLU A 179 24.51 2.07 26.99
C GLU A 179 24.27 1.90 28.50
N GLU A 180 24.81 0.79 28.99
CA GLU A 180 24.56 0.17 30.28
C GLU A 180 25.00 1.03 31.48
N TYR A 181 24.23 0.94 32.57
CA TYR A 181 24.57 1.28 33.97
C TYR A 181 25.96 0.74 34.38
N PRO A 182 26.70 1.28 35.40
CA PRO A 182 26.20 1.33 36.80
C PRO A 182 26.76 2.40 37.78
N PHE A 183 26.00 2.59 38.87
CA PHE A 183 26.26 3.25 40.18
C PHE A 183 27.31 4.36 40.33
N ALA A 184 26.83 5.57 40.67
CA ALA A 184 27.40 6.49 41.67
C ALA A 184 26.28 7.37 42.24
#